data_AF-A0A2T6FFT7-F1
#
_entry.id   AF-A0A2T6FFT7-F1
#
_cell.length_a   1.000
_cell.length_b   1.000
_cell.length_c   1.000
_cell.angle_alpha   90.00
_cell.angle_beta   90.00
_cell.angle_gamma   90.00
#
_symmetry.space_group_name_H-M   'P 1'
#
loop_
_entity.id
_entity.type
_entity.pdbx_description
1 polymer ?
#
loop_
_entity_poly.entity_id
_entity_poly.type
_entity_poly.pdbx_seq_one_letter_code
_entity_poly.pdbx_strand_id
1 'polypeptide(L)'
;MNIKKIFGVVATLVLSAQAYAYNCNGVAQYADGRSYSNNAIVQNAGSAFSCKVAGWCSIGGPYAPGTGWASGEAWNNLGSCGTTTTSSTPVSSARSSVASSTPSTGGNCPNWAAGTNYTVGVVVRYNGSFYRAKNENPGYDPVISTWFWEPVASCPGGTNTSSSSGNNGTCAAWVAGKMYYAGNTVSYNGGTFRAKYDNPGYDPLVSTWFWEPTSGCNGNTGTSSSVSNPGTGFGAVVSEAQFNQMFPGRNPFYTYAGLVEATATYPAFAGTGDIQLKKREAAAALANFSHETGSFVYVTEIARGLYCSDWGNLATCPCEPGKNYYGRGPIQLSHNGNYCAAGAALGLDLRRNPDLVEQSPKVAWQTALWFWMTQSGAGYRPAHDNIVNNYGFGETIRTINGAKECNGGNPAQVQSRINEYNRILQIIGGTAGNNVGC
;
A
#
# COMPACT_ATOMS: atom_id res chain seq x y z
N MET A 1 28.11 -56.22 11.73
CA MET A 1 27.33 -56.39 12.97
C MET A 1 26.14 -55.45 12.89
N ASN A 2 24.94 -56.04 12.87
CA ASN A 2 23.65 -55.38 12.66
C ASN A 2 23.33 -54.34 13.74
N ILE A 3 22.89 -53.14 13.36
CA ILE A 3 22.02 -52.31 14.21
C ILE A 3 20.75 -51.94 13.44
N LYS A 4 19.64 -52.24 14.11
CA LYS A 4 18.27 -52.36 13.62
C LYS A 4 17.68 -51.02 13.19
N LYS A 5 16.93 -51.04 12.08
CA LYS A 5 15.94 -50.02 11.72
C LYS A 5 14.81 -50.03 12.75
N ILE A 6 14.57 -48.91 13.42
CA ILE A 6 13.35 -48.66 14.20
C ILE A 6 12.39 -47.92 13.28
N PHE A 7 11.34 -48.60 12.84
CA PHE A 7 10.16 -47.97 12.25
C PHE A 7 9.30 -47.41 13.39
N GLY A 8 9.36 -46.09 13.59
CA GLY A 8 8.42 -45.38 14.45
C GLY A 8 7.16 -45.05 13.67
N VAL A 9 6.05 -45.71 14.02
CA VAL A 9 4.70 -45.31 13.57
C VAL A 9 4.37 -43.99 14.27
N VAL A 10 4.38 -42.89 13.51
CA VAL A 10 3.86 -41.60 14.00
C VAL A 10 2.34 -41.66 13.85
N ALA A 11 1.65 -41.90 14.96
CA ALA A 11 0.21 -41.67 15.04
C ALA A 11 -0.05 -40.17 14.90
N THR A 12 -0.75 -39.78 13.83
CA THR A 12 -1.23 -38.42 13.62
C THR A 12 -2.25 -38.08 14.70
N LEU A 13 -1.81 -37.41 15.75
CA LEU A 13 -2.68 -36.76 16.72
C LEU A 13 -3.33 -35.55 16.05
N VAL A 14 -4.56 -35.74 15.56
CA VAL A 14 -5.42 -34.62 15.15
C VAL A 14 -5.82 -33.88 16.42
N LEU A 15 -5.05 -32.87 16.80
CA LEU A 15 -5.48 -31.84 17.75
C LEU A 15 -6.61 -31.05 17.08
N SER A 16 -7.85 -31.46 17.34
CA SER A 16 -8.99 -30.57 17.15
C SER A 16 -8.82 -29.43 18.14
N ALA A 17 -8.58 -28.22 17.63
CA ALA A 17 -8.68 -27.02 18.44
C ALA A 17 -10.14 -26.92 18.91
N GLN A 18 -10.38 -27.20 20.18
CA GLN A 18 -11.67 -26.93 20.79
C GLN A 18 -11.87 -25.41 20.78
N ALA A 19 -12.75 -24.93 19.90
CA ALA A 19 -13.21 -23.55 19.96
C ALA A 19 -14.01 -23.38 21.25
N TYR A 20 -13.46 -22.66 22.22
CA TYR A 20 -14.21 -22.28 23.42
C TYR A 20 -15.41 -21.43 23.00
N ALA A 21 -16.61 -21.76 23.50
CA ALA A 21 -17.79 -20.94 23.29
C ALA A 21 -17.70 -19.68 24.18
N TYR A 22 -17.93 -18.51 23.59
CA TYR A 22 -18.02 -17.23 24.28
C TYR A 22 -19.49 -16.83 24.48
N ASN A 23 -19.82 -16.25 25.63
CA ASN A 23 -21.16 -15.72 25.86
C ASN A 23 -21.28 -14.33 25.21
N CYS A 24 -21.92 -14.26 24.05
CA CYS A 24 -22.11 -13.01 23.32
C CYS A 24 -23.36 -12.22 23.76
N ASN A 25 -24.06 -12.65 24.82
CA ASN A 25 -25.22 -11.94 25.31
C ASN A 25 -24.82 -10.54 25.80
N GLY A 26 -25.43 -9.50 25.23
CA GLY A 26 -25.11 -8.09 25.53
C GLY A 26 -23.82 -7.57 24.89
N VAL A 27 -23.08 -8.37 24.11
CA VAL A 27 -21.90 -7.89 23.36
C VAL A 27 -22.36 -7.14 22.12
N ALA A 28 -21.84 -5.93 21.90
CA ALA A 28 -22.20 -5.11 20.75
C ALA A 28 -21.72 -5.74 19.43
N GLN A 29 -22.53 -5.65 18.37
CA GLN A 29 -22.07 -5.98 17.02
C GLN A 29 -20.97 -5.02 16.58
N TYR A 30 -19.95 -5.57 15.94
CA TYR A 30 -18.93 -4.78 15.26
C TYR A 30 -19.58 -3.90 14.20
N ALA A 31 -19.14 -2.65 14.12
CA ALA A 31 -19.60 -1.65 13.17
C ALA A 31 -18.38 -1.03 12.51
N ASP A 32 -18.34 -1.10 11.17
CA ASP A 32 -17.19 -0.66 10.39
C ASP A 32 -16.94 0.85 10.53
N GLY A 33 -15.68 1.26 10.73
CA GLY A 33 -15.28 2.67 10.92
C GLY A 33 -15.65 3.29 12.28
N ARG A 34 -16.19 2.53 13.22
CA ARG A 34 -16.47 3.01 14.59
C ARG A 34 -15.20 3.01 15.45
N SER A 35 -15.03 4.00 16.32
CA SER A 35 -13.91 4.02 17.27
C SER A 35 -14.06 2.98 18.39
N TYR A 36 -13.01 2.19 18.61
CA TYR A 36 -12.91 1.17 19.65
C TYR A 36 -11.66 1.40 20.50
N SER A 37 -11.82 1.40 21.83
CA SER A 37 -10.71 1.43 22.78
C SER A 37 -10.02 0.07 22.89
N ASN A 38 -8.79 0.04 23.40
CA ASN A 38 -8.12 -1.22 23.75
C ASN A 38 -9.04 -2.05 24.68
N ASN A 39 -9.07 -3.35 24.46
CA ASN A 39 -9.91 -4.33 25.14
C ASN A 39 -11.43 -4.18 24.93
N ALA A 40 -11.89 -3.29 24.05
CA ALA A 40 -13.30 -3.26 23.65
C ALA A 40 -13.72 -4.62 23.06
N ILE A 41 -14.87 -5.14 23.47
CA ILE A 41 -15.36 -6.44 23.03
C ILE A 41 -16.52 -6.24 22.06
N VAL A 42 -16.41 -6.88 20.90
CA VAL A 42 -17.45 -6.89 19.87
C VAL A 42 -17.69 -8.31 19.40
N GLN A 43 -18.86 -8.53 18.81
CA GLN A 43 -19.14 -9.76 18.06
C GLN A 43 -19.15 -9.46 16.56
N ASN A 44 -18.62 -10.38 15.76
CA ASN A 44 -18.69 -10.34 14.31
C ASN A 44 -18.62 -11.77 13.74
N ALA A 45 -19.31 -12.04 12.64
CA ALA A 45 -19.31 -13.35 11.97
C ALA A 45 -19.50 -14.57 12.92
N GLY A 46 -20.33 -14.42 13.95
CA GLY A 46 -20.64 -15.49 14.90
C GLY A 46 -19.57 -15.77 15.97
N SER A 47 -18.57 -14.91 16.12
CA SER A 47 -17.55 -15.01 17.18
C SER A 47 -17.37 -13.69 17.92
N ALA A 48 -16.87 -13.75 19.15
CA ALA A 48 -16.50 -12.57 19.94
C ALA A 48 -15.00 -12.25 19.81
N PHE A 49 -14.68 -10.97 19.85
CA PHE A 49 -13.33 -10.45 19.65
C PHE A 49 -13.04 -9.32 20.63
N SER A 50 -11.83 -9.29 21.22
CA SER A 50 -11.35 -8.15 22.01
C SER A 50 -10.34 -7.32 21.23
N CYS A 51 -10.48 -6.01 21.23
CA CYS A 51 -9.55 -5.10 20.56
C CYS A 51 -8.15 -5.15 21.20
N LYS A 52 -7.12 -5.43 20.39
CA LYS A 52 -5.70 -5.46 20.78
C LYS A 52 -5.03 -4.09 20.60
N VAL A 53 -5.36 -3.39 19.51
CA VAL A 53 -4.78 -2.07 19.15
C VAL A 53 -5.90 -1.13 18.70
N ALA A 54 -6.30 -0.20 19.58
CA ALA A 54 -7.43 0.72 19.42
C ALA A 54 -7.46 1.41 18.05
N GLY A 55 -6.32 1.91 17.58
CA GLY A 55 -6.20 2.55 16.27
C GLY A 55 -6.62 1.62 15.14
N TRP A 56 -6.19 0.36 15.15
CA TRP A 56 -6.48 -0.60 14.07
C TRP A 56 -7.89 -1.16 14.16
N CYS A 57 -8.39 -1.43 15.37
CA CYS A 57 -9.78 -1.84 15.59
C CYS A 57 -10.78 -0.82 15.04
N SER A 58 -10.39 0.47 15.04
CA SER A 58 -11.25 1.59 14.63
C SER A 58 -11.24 1.88 13.13
N ILE A 59 -10.33 1.28 12.36
CA ILE A 59 -10.17 1.54 10.91
C ILE A 59 -11.17 0.73 10.10
N GLY A 60 -11.40 -0.52 10.50
CA GLY A 60 -12.27 -1.45 9.78
C GLY A 60 -11.73 -1.99 8.46
N GLY A 61 -12.62 -2.55 7.62
CA GLY A 61 -12.25 -3.23 6.38
C GLY A 61 -11.22 -4.37 6.59
N PRO A 62 -9.95 -4.22 6.16
CA PRO A 62 -8.87 -5.19 6.40
C PRO A 62 -8.71 -5.64 7.86
N TYR A 63 -9.04 -4.77 8.82
CA TYR A 63 -8.92 -5.05 10.26
C TYR A 63 -10.25 -5.52 10.88
N ALA A 64 -11.31 -5.74 10.08
CA ALA A 64 -12.61 -6.17 10.60
C ALA A 64 -12.47 -7.52 11.36
N PRO A 65 -12.96 -7.62 12.61
CA PRO A 65 -12.74 -8.79 13.45
C PRO A 65 -13.30 -10.06 12.81
N GLY A 66 -12.49 -11.10 12.64
CA GLY A 66 -12.88 -12.41 12.11
C GLY A 66 -13.10 -12.50 10.60
N THR A 67 -13.05 -11.38 9.86
CA THR A 67 -13.35 -11.34 8.42
C THR A 67 -12.32 -10.60 7.58
N GLY A 68 -11.66 -9.60 8.17
CA GLY A 68 -10.55 -8.88 7.55
C GLY A 68 -9.24 -9.68 7.59
N TRP A 69 -8.45 -9.59 6.53
CA TRP A 69 -7.18 -10.34 6.41
C TRP A 69 -6.12 -9.92 7.44
N ALA A 70 -6.22 -8.71 8.00
CA ALA A 70 -5.39 -8.20 9.09
C ALA A 70 -6.10 -8.27 10.46
N SER A 71 -7.21 -9.00 10.57
CA SER A 71 -7.97 -9.11 11.82
C SER A 71 -7.13 -9.59 13.00
N GLY A 72 -6.20 -10.52 12.80
CA GLY A 72 -5.37 -11.07 13.89
C GLY A 72 -4.38 -10.05 14.47
N GLU A 73 -4.10 -8.97 13.74
CA GLU A 73 -3.24 -7.89 14.18
C GLU A 73 -3.99 -6.88 15.06
N ALA A 74 -5.27 -6.67 14.78
CA ALA A 74 -6.13 -5.73 15.49
C ALA A 74 -6.94 -6.36 16.64
N TRP A 75 -7.26 -7.66 16.57
CA TRP A 75 -8.20 -8.30 17.49
C TRP A 75 -7.70 -9.66 18.00
N ASN A 76 -7.96 -9.95 19.27
CA ASN A 76 -7.88 -11.32 19.79
C ASN A 76 -9.23 -12.01 19.58
N ASN A 77 -9.24 -13.23 19.05
CA ASN A 77 -10.44 -14.07 18.97
C ASN A 77 -10.75 -14.67 20.36
N LEU A 78 -11.94 -14.42 20.89
CA LEU A 78 -12.39 -14.89 22.20
C LEU A 78 -13.23 -16.18 22.12
N GLY A 79 -13.61 -16.61 20.92
CA GLY A 79 -14.40 -17.83 20.69
C GLY A 79 -15.76 -17.60 20.03
N SER A 80 -16.39 -18.69 19.60
CA SER A 80 -17.68 -18.66 18.91
C SER A 80 -18.82 -18.29 19.86
N CYS A 81 -19.77 -17.48 19.41
CA CYS A 81 -20.97 -17.15 20.18
C CYS A 81 -21.84 -18.40 20.37
N GLY A 82 -21.94 -18.92 21.60
CA GLY A 82 -22.77 -20.09 21.92
C GLY A 82 -24.27 -19.73 21.91
N THR A 83 -25.10 -20.53 21.23
CA THR A 83 -26.56 -20.35 21.24
C THR A 83 -27.19 -21.13 22.40
N THR A 84 -27.78 -20.42 23.36
CA THR A 84 -28.87 -20.98 24.19
C THR A 84 -30.13 -21.03 23.35
N THR A 85 -30.56 -22.24 23.00
CA THR A 85 -31.76 -22.58 22.24
C THR A 85 -33.03 -22.09 22.96
N THR A 86 -33.84 -21.27 22.30
CA THR A 86 -35.30 -21.26 22.52
C THR A 86 -36.01 -21.14 21.18
N SER A 87 -36.76 -22.19 20.86
CA SER A 87 -37.51 -22.39 19.62
C SER A 87 -38.86 -21.66 19.63
N SER A 88 -39.27 -21.10 18.50
CA SER A 88 -40.67 -21.16 18.05
C SER A 88 -40.83 -20.88 16.55
N THR A 89 -41.33 -21.91 15.87
CA THR A 89 -42.05 -22.09 14.59
C THR A 89 -42.46 -20.89 13.70
N PRO A 90 -42.53 -21.07 12.36
CA PRO A 90 -43.08 -20.09 11.41
C PRO A 90 -44.60 -20.25 11.21
N VAL A 91 -45.31 -19.14 11.04
CA VAL A 91 -46.71 -19.10 10.57
C VAL A 91 -46.80 -18.16 9.38
N SER A 92 -47.24 -18.69 8.24
CA SER A 92 -47.65 -17.95 7.05
C SER A 92 -49.03 -17.32 7.23
N SER A 93 -49.28 -16.13 6.66
CA SER A 93 -50.54 -15.79 5.99
C SER A 93 -50.49 -14.45 5.23
N ALA A 94 -50.72 -14.57 3.92
CA ALA A 94 -51.57 -13.78 3.02
C ALA A 94 -51.48 -12.23 2.94
N ARG A 95 -51.02 -11.79 1.75
CA ARG A 95 -51.56 -10.78 0.81
C ARG A 95 -52.44 -9.64 1.37
N SER A 96 -52.08 -8.42 0.99
CA SER A 96 -52.88 -7.65 0.02
C SER A 96 -52.06 -6.62 -0.75
N SER A 97 -52.42 -6.54 -2.02
CA SER A 97 -51.92 -5.65 -3.07
C SER A 97 -52.35 -4.21 -2.86
N VAL A 98 -51.44 -3.27 -3.11
CA VAL A 98 -51.81 -1.96 -3.68
C VAL A 98 -50.87 -1.66 -4.84
N ALA A 99 -51.46 -1.11 -5.88
CA ALA A 99 -50.95 -1.02 -7.24
C ALA A 99 -49.72 -0.13 -7.43
N SER A 100 -49.05 -0.43 -8.54
CA SER A 100 -48.09 0.35 -9.28
C SER A 100 -48.24 1.87 -9.17
N SER A 101 -47.11 2.52 -8.94
CA SER A 101 -46.80 3.78 -9.59
C SER A 101 -45.34 3.73 -10.05
N THR A 102 -45.13 3.55 -11.34
CA THR A 102 -43.98 4.14 -12.02
C THR A 102 -44.22 5.65 -12.12
N PRO A 103 -43.24 6.49 -11.72
CA PRO A 103 -42.98 7.76 -12.37
C PRO A 103 -41.63 7.63 -13.07
N SER A 104 -41.63 7.63 -14.40
CA SER A 104 -41.35 8.80 -15.22
C SER A 104 -39.89 9.25 -15.17
N THR A 105 -39.26 9.12 -16.32
CA THR A 105 -38.25 10.02 -16.86
C THR A 105 -38.38 11.44 -16.31
N GLY A 106 -37.51 11.82 -15.37
CA GLY A 106 -37.41 13.15 -14.77
C GLY A 106 -36.31 13.16 -13.71
N GLY A 107 -35.19 13.83 -13.99
CA GLY A 107 -33.95 13.71 -13.24
C GLY A 107 -34.01 14.17 -11.78
N ASN A 108 -33.63 13.28 -10.85
CA ASN A 108 -32.78 13.58 -9.69
C ASN A 108 -32.41 12.25 -8.98
N CYS A 109 -31.12 12.06 -8.73
CA CYS A 109 -30.60 10.83 -8.12
C CYS A 109 -30.68 10.92 -6.59
N PRO A 110 -31.11 9.87 -5.87
CA PRO A 110 -31.24 9.90 -4.42
C PRO A 110 -29.87 10.02 -3.73
N ASN A 111 -29.82 10.64 -2.55
CA ASN A 111 -28.60 10.63 -1.72
C ASN A 111 -28.29 9.19 -1.27
N TRP A 112 -27.01 8.83 -1.23
CA TRP A 112 -26.56 7.55 -0.70
C TRP A 112 -26.83 7.46 0.79
N ALA A 113 -27.27 6.29 1.24
CA ALA A 113 -27.58 5.97 2.62
C ALA A 113 -26.89 4.66 3.01
N ALA A 114 -26.12 4.69 4.09
CA ALA A 114 -25.38 3.55 4.59
C ALA A 114 -26.31 2.36 4.91
N GLY A 115 -25.90 1.14 4.51
CA GLY A 115 -26.67 -0.09 4.77
C GLY A 115 -27.94 -0.27 3.93
N THR A 116 -28.16 0.57 2.91
CA THR A 116 -29.29 0.43 1.97
C THR A 116 -28.88 -0.43 0.77
N ASN A 117 -29.65 -1.46 0.43
CA ASN A 117 -29.38 -2.27 -0.75
C ASN A 117 -29.65 -1.48 -2.05
N TYR A 118 -28.64 -1.39 -2.92
CA TYR A 118 -28.71 -0.80 -4.25
C TYR A 118 -28.52 -1.88 -5.31
N THR A 119 -29.47 -1.99 -6.22
CA THR A 119 -29.37 -2.87 -7.38
C THR A 119 -28.43 -2.29 -8.43
N VAL A 120 -27.83 -3.15 -9.25
CA VAL A 120 -26.93 -2.75 -10.35
C VAL A 120 -27.60 -1.68 -11.24
N GLY A 121 -26.85 -0.63 -11.56
CA GLY A 121 -27.27 0.47 -12.42
C GLY A 121 -27.86 1.68 -11.70
N VAL A 122 -28.21 1.58 -10.42
CA VAL A 122 -28.72 2.72 -9.63
C VAL A 122 -27.62 3.76 -9.43
N VAL A 123 -27.94 5.04 -9.67
CA VAL A 123 -27.05 6.17 -9.42
C VAL A 123 -27.48 6.91 -8.15
N VAL A 124 -26.55 7.13 -7.23
CA VAL A 124 -26.76 7.84 -5.96
C VAL A 124 -25.84 9.05 -5.85
N ARG A 125 -26.25 10.05 -5.08
CA ARG A 125 -25.42 11.21 -4.73
C ARG A 125 -24.74 10.99 -3.38
N TYR A 126 -23.41 11.06 -3.34
CA TYR A 126 -22.63 10.93 -2.10
C TYR A 126 -21.55 12.01 -2.05
N ASN A 127 -21.52 12.78 -0.96
CA ASN A 127 -20.59 13.91 -0.76
C ASN A 127 -20.49 14.86 -1.97
N GLY A 128 -21.62 15.13 -2.62
CA GLY A 128 -21.69 16.04 -3.76
C GLY A 128 -21.41 15.40 -5.13
N SER A 129 -20.96 14.14 -5.18
CA SER A 129 -20.63 13.38 -6.39
C SER A 129 -21.67 12.31 -6.70
N PHE A 130 -21.66 11.73 -7.92
CA PHE A 130 -22.59 10.68 -8.34
C PHE A 130 -21.89 9.35 -8.58
N TYR A 131 -22.49 8.26 -8.09
CA TYR A 131 -21.92 6.91 -8.20
C TYR A 131 -22.98 5.91 -8.66
N ARG A 132 -22.63 5.06 -9.62
CA ARG A 132 -23.47 3.99 -10.15
C ARG A 132 -23.08 2.65 -9.54
N ALA A 133 -24.05 1.88 -9.07
CA ALA A 133 -23.81 0.53 -8.58
C ALA A 133 -23.44 -0.41 -9.75
N LYS A 134 -22.29 -1.09 -9.66
CA LYS A 134 -21.81 -2.06 -10.68
C LYS A 134 -22.18 -3.51 -10.38
N ASN A 135 -22.36 -3.82 -9.10
CA ASN A 135 -22.70 -5.13 -8.57
C ASN A 135 -23.80 -4.99 -7.51
N GLU A 136 -24.52 -6.07 -7.17
CA GLU A 136 -25.49 -6.04 -6.06
C GLU A 136 -24.80 -5.55 -4.78
N ASN A 137 -25.34 -4.49 -4.19
CA ASN A 137 -24.60 -3.68 -3.24
C ASN A 137 -25.43 -3.45 -1.98
N PRO A 138 -25.04 -3.99 -0.80
CA PRO A 138 -25.79 -3.83 0.44
C PRO A 138 -25.62 -2.47 1.13
N GLY A 139 -25.20 -1.43 0.41
CA GLY A 139 -25.05 -0.08 0.94
C GLY A 139 -23.65 0.23 1.43
N TYR A 140 -22.63 -0.32 0.77
CA TYR A 140 -21.22 0.02 0.98
C TYR A 140 -20.92 1.46 0.52
N ASP A 141 -19.90 2.10 1.11
CA ASP A 141 -19.50 3.48 0.79
C ASP A 141 -18.98 3.60 -0.67
N PRO A 142 -19.49 4.56 -1.47
CA PRO A 142 -19.09 4.77 -2.85
C PRO A 142 -17.62 5.12 -3.12
N VAL A 143 -16.87 5.59 -2.12
CA VAL A 143 -15.44 5.94 -2.28
C VAL A 143 -14.48 4.87 -1.75
N ILE A 144 -14.99 3.86 -1.04
CA ILE A 144 -14.15 2.82 -0.44
C ILE A 144 -13.96 1.63 -1.40
N SER A 145 -14.92 1.36 -2.29
CA SER A 145 -14.85 0.19 -3.18
C SER A 145 -15.29 0.47 -4.62
N THR A 146 -14.32 0.40 -5.53
CA THR A 146 -14.51 0.45 -6.99
C THR A 146 -15.09 -0.85 -7.57
N TRP A 147 -15.25 -1.88 -6.73
CA TRP A 147 -15.94 -3.12 -7.08
C TRP A 147 -17.46 -2.93 -7.07
N PHE A 148 -18.00 -2.25 -6.06
CA PHE A 148 -19.44 -2.04 -5.94
C PHE A 148 -19.93 -0.78 -6.65
N TRP A 149 -19.08 0.23 -6.80
CA TRP A 149 -19.44 1.53 -7.35
C TRP A 149 -18.49 1.98 -8.46
N GLU A 150 -19.03 2.63 -9.49
CA GLU A 150 -18.27 3.50 -10.40
C GLU A 150 -18.74 4.94 -10.33
N PRO A 151 -17.83 5.92 -10.43
CA PRO A 151 -18.21 7.32 -10.54
C PRO A 151 -18.90 7.59 -11.88
N VAL A 152 -19.91 8.46 -11.89
CA VAL A 152 -20.57 8.95 -13.11
C VAL A 152 -20.65 10.47 -13.14
N ALA A 153 -20.56 11.05 -14.32
CA ALA A 153 -20.43 12.49 -14.50
C ALA A 153 -21.68 13.28 -14.06
N SER A 154 -22.87 12.67 -14.15
CA SER A 154 -24.12 13.31 -13.80
C SER A 154 -25.20 12.27 -13.52
N CYS A 155 -26.27 12.71 -12.86
CA CYS A 155 -27.48 11.93 -12.79
C CYS A 155 -28.10 11.81 -14.20
N PRO A 156 -28.49 10.60 -14.66
CA PRO A 156 -29.10 10.45 -15.98
C PRO A 156 -30.36 11.33 -16.12
N GLY A 157 -30.37 12.21 -17.13
CA GLY A 157 -31.52 13.06 -17.47
C GLY A 157 -31.39 14.57 -17.22
N GLY A 158 -30.21 15.09 -16.87
CA GLY A 158 -29.97 16.54 -16.76
C GLY A 158 -29.27 17.13 -17.99
N THR A 159 -29.85 18.17 -18.61
CA THR A 159 -29.24 18.93 -19.72
C THR A 159 -28.32 20.08 -19.23
N ASN A 160 -27.26 20.31 -20.01
CA ASN A 160 -26.16 21.27 -19.89
C ASN A 160 -26.51 22.73 -19.55
N THR A 161 -25.53 23.50 -19.07
CA THR A 161 -25.06 24.73 -19.74
C THR A 161 -23.61 25.06 -19.38
N SER A 162 -22.75 25.09 -20.40
CA SER A 162 -21.39 25.62 -20.34
C SER A 162 -21.43 27.14 -20.50
N SER A 163 -20.60 27.87 -19.76
CA SER A 163 -20.25 29.25 -20.07
C SER A 163 -18.75 29.47 -19.89
N SER A 164 -18.04 29.52 -21.01
CA SER A 164 -16.68 30.02 -21.10
C SER A 164 -16.67 31.54 -21.00
N SER A 165 -15.83 32.08 -20.12
CA SER A 165 -15.38 33.47 -20.20
C SER A 165 -13.86 33.47 -20.19
N GLY A 166 -13.27 34.02 -21.25
CA GLY A 166 -11.83 34.08 -21.45
C GLY A 166 -11.19 35.21 -20.63
N ASN A 167 -9.92 35.00 -20.25
CA ASN A 167 -8.99 36.11 -20.07
C ASN A 167 -7.52 35.67 -20.23
N ASN A 168 -6.71 36.68 -20.51
CA ASN A 168 -5.42 36.68 -21.16
C ASN A 168 -4.28 35.98 -20.38
N GLY A 169 -3.66 34.96 -20.97
CA GLY A 169 -2.24 34.62 -20.84
C GLY A 169 -1.64 34.22 -19.48
N THR A 170 -2.37 34.20 -18.37
CA THR A 170 -1.84 33.83 -17.04
C THR A 170 -2.80 32.91 -16.28
N CYS A 171 -2.26 31.84 -15.68
CA CYS A 171 -3.06 30.83 -14.98
C CYS A 171 -3.39 31.37 -13.58
N ALA A 172 -4.67 31.35 -13.22
CA ALA A 172 -5.07 31.68 -11.85
C ALA A 172 -4.32 30.80 -10.83
N ALA A 173 -3.83 31.39 -9.74
CA ALA A 173 -3.18 30.63 -8.68
C ALA A 173 -4.17 29.60 -8.12
N TRP A 174 -3.67 28.38 -7.86
CA TRP A 174 -4.46 27.34 -7.22
C TRP A 174 -4.83 27.75 -5.80
N VAL A 175 -6.07 27.43 -5.41
CA VAL A 175 -6.66 27.72 -4.11
C VAL A 175 -7.20 26.41 -3.56
N ALA A 176 -6.74 26.03 -2.37
CA ALA A 176 -7.20 24.82 -1.69
C ALA A 176 -8.72 24.82 -1.50
N GLY A 177 -9.36 23.69 -1.80
CA GLY A 177 -10.81 23.49 -1.61
C GLY A 177 -11.72 24.21 -2.62
N LYS A 178 -11.16 24.90 -3.63
CA LYS A 178 -11.94 25.50 -4.72
C LYS A 178 -12.25 24.48 -5.82
N MET A 179 -13.50 24.42 -6.29
CA MET A 179 -13.85 23.57 -7.43
C MET A 179 -13.15 24.05 -8.73
N TYR A 180 -12.57 23.10 -9.46
CA TYR A 180 -11.98 23.25 -10.78
C TYR A 180 -12.56 22.18 -11.71
N TYR A 181 -13.18 22.57 -12.81
CA TYR A 181 -13.77 21.62 -13.77
C TYR A 181 -12.70 21.05 -14.70
N ALA A 182 -12.98 19.91 -15.33
CA ALA A 182 -12.09 19.31 -16.31
C ALA A 182 -11.68 20.35 -17.39
N GLY A 183 -10.38 20.47 -17.64
CA GLY A 183 -9.78 21.45 -18.54
C GLY A 183 -9.36 22.78 -17.89
N ASN A 184 -9.83 23.10 -16.67
CA ASN A 184 -9.35 24.29 -15.95
C ASN A 184 -7.83 24.21 -15.72
N THR A 185 -7.14 25.33 -15.90
CA THR A 185 -5.70 25.47 -15.67
C THR A 185 -5.40 26.37 -14.48
N VAL A 186 -4.43 25.98 -13.65
CA VAL A 186 -4.00 26.72 -12.46
C VAL A 186 -2.48 26.79 -12.38
N SER A 187 -1.95 27.82 -11.70
CA SER A 187 -0.55 27.89 -11.31
C SER A 187 -0.38 27.49 -9.83
N TYR A 188 0.59 26.63 -9.53
CA TYR A 188 0.88 26.22 -8.15
C TYR A 188 2.35 25.85 -7.99
N ASN A 189 3.00 26.39 -6.97
CA ASN A 189 4.40 26.11 -6.62
C ASN A 189 5.39 26.19 -7.81
N GLY A 190 5.24 27.22 -8.66
CA GLY A 190 6.09 27.43 -9.84
C GLY A 190 5.75 26.59 -11.08
N GLY A 191 4.77 25.68 -10.99
CA GLY A 191 4.27 24.89 -12.12
C GLY A 191 2.86 25.28 -12.58
N THR A 192 2.46 24.78 -13.75
CA THR A 192 1.10 24.93 -14.29
C THR A 192 0.44 23.58 -14.49
N PHE A 193 -0.82 23.46 -14.05
CA PHE A 193 -1.56 22.19 -14.01
C PHE A 193 -2.93 22.34 -14.64
N ARG A 194 -3.37 21.34 -15.40
CA ARG A 194 -4.72 21.22 -15.95
C ARG A 194 -5.50 20.16 -15.18
N ALA A 195 -6.75 20.45 -14.84
CA ALA A 195 -7.64 19.45 -14.25
C ALA A 195 -8.03 18.41 -15.33
N LYS A 196 -7.72 17.14 -15.13
CA LYS A 196 -8.14 16.04 -16.02
C LYS A 196 -9.63 15.71 -15.87
N TYR A 197 -10.16 15.95 -14.67
CA TYR A 197 -11.54 15.73 -14.27
C TYR A 197 -11.99 16.85 -13.34
N ASP A 198 -13.28 16.95 -13.08
CA ASP A 198 -13.80 17.87 -12.07
C ASP A 198 -13.17 17.57 -10.70
N ASN A 199 -12.67 18.62 -10.07
CA ASN A 199 -11.73 18.55 -8.96
C ASN A 199 -12.15 19.53 -7.86
N PRO A 200 -12.42 19.07 -6.63
CA PRO A 200 -12.85 19.91 -5.52
C PRO A 200 -11.76 20.77 -4.87
N GLY A 201 -10.65 20.99 -5.56
CA GLY A 201 -9.54 21.80 -5.07
C GLY A 201 -8.53 20.96 -4.30
N TYR A 202 -8.31 19.72 -4.73
CA TYR A 202 -7.18 18.92 -4.29
C TYR A 202 -5.86 19.53 -4.76
N ASP A 203 -4.79 19.30 -4.01
CA ASP A 203 -3.46 19.85 -4.31
C ASP A 203 -2.89 19.29 -5.62
N PRO A 204 -2.42 20.13 -6.56
CA PRO A 204 -1.87 19.70 -7.85
C PRO A 204 -0.62 18.82 -7.81
N LEU A 205 0.17 18.89 -6.74
CA LEU A 205 1.36 18.06 -6.53
C LEU A 205 1.03 16.77 -5.77
N VAL A 206 -0.04 16.75 -4.99
CA VAL A 206 -0.46 15.55 -4.24
C VAL A 206 -1.40 14.67 -5.07
N SER A 207 -2.27 15.27 -5.88
CA SER A 207 -3.34 14.58 -6.58
C SER A 207 -3.20 14.61 -8.10
N THR A 208 -2.20 13.88 -8.60
CA THR A 208 -1.94 13.68 -10.03
C THR A 208 -3.01 12.85 -10.74
N TRP A 209 -4.03 12.35 -10.02
CA TRP A 209 -5.24 11.77 -10.59
C TRP A 209 -6.17 12.85 -11.16
N PHE A 210 -6.37 13.95 -10.43
CA PHE A 210 -7.20 15.06 -10.88
C PHE A 210 -6.44 16.11 -11.67
N TRP A 211 -5.12 16.23 -11.49
CA TRP A 211 -4.28 17.22 -12.17
C TRP A 211 -3.26 16.56 -13.11
N GLU A 212 -3.01 17.20 -14.26
CA GLU A 212 -1.87 16.91 -15.14
C GLU A 212 -1.01 18.17 -15.34
N PRO A 213 0.32 18.07 -15.40
CA PRO A 213 1.17 19.21 -15.75
C PRO A 213 0.85 19.69 -17.18
N THR A 214 0.88 21.01 -17.39
CA THR A 214 0.66 21.62 -18.71
C THR A 214 1.65 22.75 -18.96
N SER A 215 2.00 23.02 -20.22
CA SER A 215 2.98 24.04 -20.60
C SER A 215 2.39 25.45 -20.73
N GLY A 216 1.10 25.65 -20.46
CA GLY A 216 0.48 26.97 -20.51
C GLY A 216 -1.02 26.98 -20.26
N CYS A 217 -1.57 28.19 -20.14
CA CYS A 217 -2.93 28.42 -19.66
C CYS A 217 -3.98 28.37 -20.78
N ASN A 218 -3.54 28.30 -22.04
CA ASN A 218 -4.40 28.28 -23.22
C ASN A 218 -4.39 26.87 -23.81
N GLY A 219 -5.56 26.25 -23.89
CA GLY A 219 -5.74 24.84 -24.24
C GLY A 219 -5.48 24.46 -25.70
N ASN A 220 -4.45 25.01 -26.34
CA ASN A 220 -4.13 24.66 -27.73
C ASN A 220 -3.25 23.41 -27.78
N THR A 221 -3.77 22.36 -28.42
CA THR A 221 -3.05 21.14 -28.77
C THR A 221 -2.05 21.44 -29.89
N GLY A 222 -0.81 21.76 -29.52
CA GLY A 222 0.29 21.98 -30.44
C GLY A 222 1.60 21.47 -29.86
N THR A 223 2.14 20.43 -30.46
CA THR A 223 3.44 19.82 -30.19
C THR A 223 4.59 20.83 -30.18
N SER A 224 5.26 20.99 -29.04
CA SER A 224 6.71 20.82 -28.86
C SER A 224 7.19 21.48 -27.56
N SER A 225 7.57 20.63 -26.60
CA SER A 225 8.77 20.74 -25.74
C SER A 225 8.82 21.77 -24.60
N SER A 226 8.29 21.38 -23.44
CA SER A 226 9.14 20.91 -22.31
C SER A 226 8.29 20.06 -21.37
N VAL A 227 8.25 18.77 -21.72
CA VAL A 227 7.52 17.70 -21.04
C VAL A 227 8.45 17.12 -19.97
N SER A 228 8.02 16.96 -18.72
CA SER A 228 8.52 15.86 -17.91
C SER A 228 7.90 14.59 -18.49
N ASN A 229 8.66 13.96 -19.39
CA ASN A 229 8.35 12.80 -20.24
C ASN A 229 7.50 11.70 -19.57
N PRO A 230 6.86 10.79 -20.34
CA PRO A 230 6.65 9.44 -19.85
C PRO A 230 8.03 8.94 -19.42
N GLY A 231 8.24 8.78 -18.10
CA GLY A 231 9.56 8.95 -17.47
C GLY A 231 10.70 8.21 -18.19
N THR A 232 11.88 8.81 -18.24
CA THR A 232 13.10 8.06 -18.55
C THR A 232 13.59 7.36 -17.28
N GLY A 233 14.36 6.28 -17.40
CA GLY A 233 14.85 5.51 -16.24
C GLY A 233 13.73 4.86 -15.43
N PHE A 234 13.84 4.90 -14.09
CA PHE A 234 12.89 4.26 -13.17
C PHE A 234 11.44 4.76 -13.34
N GLY A 235 11.25 6.04 -13.67
CA GLY A 235 9.92 6.62 -13.88
C GLY A 235 9.14 6.04 -15.07
N ALA A 236 9.82 5.39 -16.01
CA ALA A 236 9.18 4.62 -17.09
C ALA A 236 8.57 3.29 -16.61
N VAL A 237 9.09 2.77 -15.48
CA VAL A 237 8.79 1.44 -14.97
C VAL A 237 7.73 1.51 -13.88
N VAL A 238 7.89 2.45 -12.95
CA VAL A 238 6.98 2.70 -11.84
C VAL A 238 6.67 4.19 -11.80
N SER A 239 5.43 4.57 -12.08
CA SER A 239 4.98 5.95 -11.96
C SER A 239 4.77 6.36 -10.49
N GLU A 240 4.77 7.66 -10.22
CA GLU A 240 4.47 8.18 -8.89
C GLU A 240 3.09 7.74 -8.37
N ALA A 241 2.09 7.73 -9.25
CA ALA A 241 0.75 7.27 -8.92
C ALA A 241 0.73 5.80 -8.48
N GLN A 242 1.48 4.94 -9.17
CA GLN A 242 1.63 3.53 -8.79
C GLN A 242 2.39 3.40 -7.46
N PHE A 243 3.46 4.16 -7.25
CA PHE A 243 4.17 4.16 -5.96
C PHE A 243 3.26 4.60 -4.80
N ASN A 244 2.45 5.65 -5.00
CA ASN A 244 1.46 6.10 -4.01
C ASN A 244 0.38 5.05 -3.75
N GLN A 245 -0.08 4.34 -4.79
CA GLN A 245 -1.03 3.23 -4.65
C GLN A 245 -0.42 2.05 -3.88
N MET A 246 0.87 1.77 -4.06
CA MET A 246 1.55 0.71 -3.32
C MET A 246 1.64 1.05 -1.83
N PHE A 247 1.94 2.29 -1.48
CA PHE A 247 2.29 2.70 -0.13
C PHE A 247 1.49 3.94 0.34
N PRO A 248 0.16 3.80 0.53
CA PRO A 248 -0.71 4.93 0.89
C PRO A 248 -0.49 5.40 2.34
N GLY A 249 -0.02 4.52 3.23
CA GLY A 249 0.23 4.82 4.64
C GLY A 249 1.70 5.09 4.99
N ARG A 250 2.58 5.23 3.99
CA ARG A 250 4.02 5.45 4.24
C ARG A 250 4.29 6.74 4.99
N ASN A 251 5.41 6.78 5.69
CA ASN A 251 5.94 8.01 6.24
C ASN A 251 6.24 9.01 5.09
N PRO A 252 5.82 10.29 5.20
CA PRO A 252 6.09 11.32 4.19
C PRO A 252 7.58 11.49 3.85
N PHE A 253 8.49 11.06 4.73
CA PHE A 253 9.91 10.94 4.46
C PHE A 253 10.21 10.18 3.17
N TYR A 254 9.52 9.08 2.90
CA TYR A 254 9.76 8.25 1.71
C TYR A 254 9.10 8.85 0.47
N THR A 255 9.71 9.89 -0.09
CA THR A 255 9.21 10.54 -1.31
C THR A 255 9.54 9.74 -2.57
N TYR A 256 8.64 9.78 -3.55
CA TYR A 256 8.89 9.19 -4.87
C TYR A 256 10.01 9.93 -5.61
N ALA A 257 10.03 11.27 -5.52
CA ALA A 257 11.12 12.08 -6.06
C ALA A 257 12.49 11.65 -5.52
N GLY A 258 12.60 11.43 -4.20
CA GLY A 258 13.84 10.94 -3.58
C GLY A 258 14.28 9.57 -4.13
N LEU A 259 13.34 8.67 -4.42
CA LEU A 259 13.63 7.38 -5.04
C LEU A 259 14.13 7.57 -6.48
N VAL A 260 13.41 8.34 -7.30
CA VAL A 260 13.79 8.61 -8.70
C VAL A 260 15.18 9.25 -8.76
N GLU A 261 15.46 10.26 -7.93
CA GLU A 261 16.78 10.88 -7.84
C GLU A 261 17.87 9.89 -7.42
N ALA A 262 17.58 9.00 -6.48
CA ALA A 262 18.53 7.99 -6.03
C ALA A 262 18.87 6.99 -7.15
N THR A 263 17.91 6.63 -8.00
CA THR A 263 18.13 5.67 -9.11
C THR A 263 19.17 6.15 -10.12
N ALA A 264 19.40 7.45 -10.25
CA ALA A 264 20.47 7.99 -11.09
C ALA A 264 21.87 7.54 -10.64
N THR A 265 22.04 7.16 -9.37
CA THR A 265 23.30 6.61 -8.83
C THR A 265 23.61 5.21 -9.39
N TYR A 266 22.57 4.45 -9.74
CA TYR A 266 22.67 3.09 -10.22
C TYR A 266 21.78 2.90 -11.47
N PRO A 267 22.19 3.40 -12.65
CA PRO A 267 21.35 3.37 -13.85
C PRO A 267 20.91 1.98 -14.33
N ALA A 268 21.61 0.91 -13.91
CA ALA A 268 21.24 -0.46 -14.20
C ALA A 268 20.02 -0.94 -13.38
N PHE A 269 19.76 -0.35 -12.20
CA PHE A 269 18.61 -0.68 -11.37
C PHE A 269 17.30 -0.39 -12.10
N ALA A 270 16.49 -1.43 -12.34
CA ALA A 270 15.29 -1.36 -13.20
C ALA A 270 15.57 -0.74 -14.58
N GLY A 271 16.83 -0.76 -15.02
CA GLY A 271 17.32 -0.26 -16.30
C GLY A 271 17.78 -1.36 -17.24
N THR A 272 17.99 -2.58 -16.71
CA THR A 272 18.49 -3.74 -17.45
C THR A 272 17.36 -4.59 -18.04
N GLY A 273 17.53 -5.03 -19.29
CA GLY A 273 16.64 -5.95 -20.00
C GLY A 273 15.30 -5.36 -20.46
N ASP A 274 14.34 -6.23 -20.72
CA ASP A 274 13.01 -5.83 -21.20
C ASP A 274 12.14 -5.20 -20.10
N ILE A 275 10.99 -4.63 -20.48
CA ILE A 275 10.10 -3.95 -19.53
C ILE A 275 9.55 -4.87 -18.44
N GLN A 276 9.40 -6.17 -18.71
CA GLN A 276 8.91 -7.12 -17.71
C GLN A 276 9.99 -7.40 -16.68
N LEU A 277 11.26 -7.55 -17.10
CA LEU A 277 12.40 -7.70 -16.20
C LEU A 277 12.61 -6.45 -15.33
N LYS A 278 12.50 -5.26 -15.93
CA LYS A 278 12.59 -3.99 -15.20
C LYS A 278 11.51 -3.85 -14.13
N LYS A 279 10.25 -4.15 -14.48
CA LYS A 279 9.13 -4.19 -13.53
C LYS A 279 9.36 -5.23 -12.44
N ARG A 280 9.89 -6.39 -12.81
CA ARG A 280 10.21 -7.47 -11.87
C ARG A 280 11.23 -7.02 -10.83
N GLU A 281 12.31 -6.39 -11.26
CA GLU A 281 13.33 -5.87 -10.36
C GLU A 281 12.80 -4.75 -9.47
N ALA A 282 12.07 -3.79 -10.04
CA ALA A 282 11.47 -2.70 -9.27
C ALA A 282 10.52 -3.23 -8.19
N ALA A 283 9.67 -4.21 -8.55
CA ALA A 283 8.77 -4.84 -7.58
C ALA A 283 9.53 -5.63 -6.51
N ALA A 284 10.57 -6.37 -6.89
CA ALA A 284 11.36 -7.16 -5.96
C ALA A 284 12.07 -6.28 -4.90
N ALA A 285 12.65 -5.17 -5.34
CA ALA A 285 13.30 -4.21 -4.45
C ALA A 285 12.29 -3.53 -3.52
N LEU A 286 11.23 -2.95 -4.09
CA LEU A 286 10.19 -2.27 -3.31
C LEU A 286 9.48 -3.20 -2.32
N ALA A 287 9.26 -4.46 -2.67
CA ALA A 287 8.64 -5.44 -1.76
C ALA A 287 9.52 -5.74 -0.55
N ASN A 288 10.82 -5.97 -0.77
CA ASN A 288 11.75 -6.20 0.32
C ASN A 288 11.91 -4.96 1.20
N PHE A 289 12.05 -3.78 0.59
CA PHE A 289 12.19 -2.54 1.35
C PHE A 289 10.93 -2.19 2.15
N SER A 290 9.75 -2.45 1.57
CA SER A 290 8.46 -2.36 2.27
C SER A 290 8.43 -3.30 3.47
N HIS A 291 8.88 -4.54 3.30
CA HIS A 291 8.95 -5.52 4.37
C HIS A 291 9.87 -5.09 5.52
N GLU A 292 11.08 -4.58 5.23
CA GLU A 292 12.02 -4.11 6.26
C GLU A 292 11.49 -2.94 7.10
N THR A 293 10.60 -2.13 6.52
CA THR A 293 10.17 -0.85 7.10
C THR A 293 8.72 -0.83 7.57
N GLY A 294 8.03 -1.98 7.53
CA GLY A 294 6.59 -2.05 7.82
C GLY A 294 5.78 -1.19 6.85
N SER A 295 5.94 -1.44 5.55
CA SER A 295 5.34 -0.66 4.45
C SER A 295 5.74 0.81 4.45
N PHE A 296 7.02 1.08 4.69
CA PHE A 296 7.60 2.42 4.75
C PHE A 296 7.02 3.31 5.86
N VAL A 297 6.43 2.73 6.90
CA VAL A 297 5.96 3.48 8.07
C VAL A 297 7.14 3.92 8.94
N TYR A 298 8.16 3.07 9.06
CA TYR A 298 9.31 3.33 9.93
C TYR A 298 10.54 3.78 9.13
N VAL A 299 11.03 4.98 9.45
CA VAL A 299 12.31 5.51 8.92
C VAL A 299 13.51 4.93 9.65
N THR A 300 13.31 4.63 10.93
CA THR A 300 14.34 4.11 11.83
C THR A 300 13.84 2.85 12.51
N GLU A 301 14.75 1.98 12.89
CA GLU A 301 14.51 0.90 13.83
C GLU A 301 13.79 1.43 15.09
N ILE A 302 12.87 0.64 15.64
CA ILE A 302 12.09 1.02 16.82
C ILE A 302 12.95 0.98 18.09
N ALA A 303 13.76 -0.07 18.28
CA ALA A 303 14.54 -0.29 19.49
C ALA A 303 15.85 0.52 19.55
N ARG A 304 16.37 0.98 18.40
CA ARG A 304 17.55 1.85 18.24
C ARG A 304 18.74 1.48 19.10
N GLY A 305 19.51 0.48 18.65
CA GLY A 305 20.78 0.10 19.28
C GLY A 305 22.00 0.94 18.87
N LEU A 306 23.14 0.71 19.53
CA LEU A 306 24.43 1.30 19.14
C LEU A 306 24.95 0.73 17.81
N TYR A 307 24.83 -0.60 17.63
CA TYR A 307 25.31 -1.33 16.45
C TYR A 307 26.78 -1.00 16.07
N CYS A 308 27.62 -0.85 17.09
CA CYS A 308 29.06 -0.76 16.94
C CYS A 308 29.64 -2.15 17.22
N SER A 309 30.11 -2.86 16.20
CA SER A 309 30.65 -4.22 16.35
C SER A 309 31.72 -4.56 15.31
N ASP A 310 32.39 -5.69 15.51
CA ASP A 310 33.44 -6.24 14.62
C ASP A 310 32.93 -6.67 13.24
N TRP A 311 31.62 -6.54 12.98
CA TRP A 311 31.04 -6.77 11.66
C TRP A 311 31.51 -5.71 10.64
N GLY A 312 32.00 -4.56 11.12
CA GLY A 312 32.98 -3.76 10.40
C GLY A 312 34.37 -4.03 10.97
N ASN A 313 35.40 -4.12 10.12
CA ASN A 313 36.76 -4.08 10.63
C ASN A 313 36.96 -2.74 11.37
N LEU A 314 36.99 -2.79 12.71
CA LEU A 314 37.06 -1.57 13.53
C LEU A 314 38.33 -0.76 13.26
N ALA A 315 39.40 -1.37 12.74
CA ALA A 315 40.59 -0.63 12.32
C ALA A 315 40.37 0.19 11.05
N THR A 316 39.44 -0.20 10.16
CA THR A 316 39.13 0.56 8.93
C THR A 316 37.83 1.35 9.02
N CYS A 317 36.93 1.01 9.95
CA CYS A 317 35.66 1.67 10.18
C CYS A 317 35.36 1.81 11.69
N PRO A 318 36.10 2.65 12.42
CA PRO A 318 35.85 2.88 13.84
C PRO A 318 34.53 3.62 14.05
N CYS A 319 33.84 3.31 15.14
CA CYS A 319 32.63 4.01 15.53
C CYS A 319 32.96 5.46 15.89
N GLU A 320 32.13 6.40 15.44
CA GLU A 320 32.27 7.80 15.78
C GLU A 320 31.69 8.07 17.19
N PRO A 321 32.42 8.74 18.09
CA PRO A 321 31.90 9.09 19.41
C PRO A 321 30.55 9.81 19.32
N GLY A 322 29.58 9.35 20.12
CA GLY A 322 28.24 9.92 20.16
C GLY A 322 27.32 9.55 18.98
N LYS A 323 27.76 8.67 18.08
CA LYS A 323 26.94 8.17 16.96
C LYS A 323 26.50 6.73 17.15
N ASN A 324 25.30 6.44 16.64
CA ASN A 324 24.68 5.11 16.65
C ASN A 324 24.38 4.65 15.22
N TYR A 325 24.53 3.34 14.99
CA TYR A 325 24.41 2.71 13.67
C TYR A 325 23.21 1.74 13.60
N TYR A 326 22.13 2.04 14.32
CA TYR A 326 20.85 1.33 14.21
C TYR A 326 20.27 1.38 12.81
N GLY A 327 19.27 0.54 12.56
CA GLY A 327 18.61 0.44 11.25
C GLY A 327 17.98 1.75 10.80
N ARG A 328 18.34 2.25 9.61
CA ARG A 328 17.72 3.43 8.99
C ARG A 328 17.39 3.17 7.52
N GLY A 329 16.35 3.85 7.04
CA GLY A 329 15.99 3.89 5.62
C GLY A 329 15.39 2.57 5.09
N PRO A 330 15.20 2.46 3.76
CA PRO A 330 14.41 1.40 3.13
C PRO A 330 14.96 -0.02 3.35
N ILE A 331 16.28 -0.16 3.57
CA ILE A 331 16.94 -1.46 3.81
C ILE A 331 17.31 -1.65 5.29
N GLN A 332 16.85 -0.74 6.17
CA GLN A 332 17.22 -0.73 7.59
C GLN A 332 18.74 -0.87 7.80
N LEU A 333 19.53 -0.05 7.11
CA LEU A 333 20.99 -0.08 7.13
C LEU A 333 21.50 -0.04 8.57
N SER A 334 22.21 -1.08 8.97
CA SER A 334 22.66 -1.30 10.35
C SER A 334 24.13 -1.68 10.41
N HIS A 335 24.79 -1.42 11.53
CA HIS A 335 26.23 -1.63 11.82
C HIS A 335 27.18 -0.61 11.19
N ASN A 336 28.15 -0.13 11.97
CA ASN A 336 29.19 0.82 11.54
C ASN A 336 29.85 0.43 10.21
N GLY A 337 30.23 -0.85 10.04
CA GLY A 337 30.86 -1.35 8.81
C GLY A 337 30.05 -1.07 7.55
N ASN A 338 28.73 -1.29 7.60
CA ASN A 338 27.82 -0.98 6.50
C ASN A 338 27.73 0.52 6.22
N TYR A 339 27.64 1.35 7.26
CA TYR A 339 27.62 2.81 7.07
C TYR A 339 28.91 3.30 6.42
N CYS A 340 30.07 2.76 6.78
CA CYS A 340 31.32 3.07 6.08
C CYS A 340 31.30 2.60 4.62
N ALA A 341 30.90 1.37 4.36
CA ALA A 341 30.91 0.80 3.01
C ALA A 341 29.94 1.54 2.07
N ALA A 342 28.72 1.81 2.54
CA ALA A 342 27.73 2.61 1.81
C ALA A 342 28.22 4.05 1.62
N GLY A 343 28.76 4.67 2.67
CA GLY A 343 29.28 6.02 2.62
C GLY A 343 30.42 6.17 1.61
N ALA A 344 31.38 5.24 1.62
CA ALA A 344 32.48 5.22 0.66
C ALA A 344 31.99 5.07 -0.78
N ALA A 345 31.02 4.19 -1.03
CA ALA A 345 30.45 4.00 -2.36
C ALA A 345 29.66 5.21 -2.87
N LEU A 346 29.02 5.97 -1.97
CA LEU A 346 28.17 7.11 -2.28
C LEU A 346 28.92 8.46 -2.20
N GLY A 347 30.17 8.48 -1.73
CA GLY A 347 30.92 9.71 -1.48
C GLY A 347 30.39 10.53 -0.30
N LEU A 348 29.81 9.86 0.71
CA LEU A 348 29.20 10.48 1.90
C LEU A 348 29.89 9.97 3.17
N ASP A 349 30.19 10.84 4.13
CA ASP A 349 30.72 10.41 5.44
C ASP A 349 29.60 9.91 6.37
N LEU A 350 28.99 8.79 6.00
CA LEU A 350 27.92 8.15 6.78
C LEU A 350 28.43 7.52 8.09
N ARG A 351 29.75 7.35 8.24
CA ARG A 351 30.36 6.91 9.50
C ARG A 351 30.24 7.99 10.57
N ARG A 352 30.59 9.24 10.23
CA ARG A 352 30.49 10.39 11.16
C ARG A 352 29.10 11.02 11.16
N ASN A 353 28.33 10.83 10.08
CA ASN A 353 27.01 11.39 9.92
C ASN A 353 25.96 10.33 9.51
N PRO A 354 25.73 9.29 10.35
CA PRO A 354 24.78 8.24 10.02
C PRO A 354 23.32 8.74 9.97
N ASP A 355 23.04 9.86 10.62
CA ASP A 355 21.70 10.46 10.67
C ASP A 355 21.25 11.01 9.30
N LEU A 356 22.17 11.19 8.33
CA LEU A 356 21.79 11.54 6.96
C LEU A 356 20.83 10.53 6.33
N VAL A 357 20.92 9.25 6.71
CA VAL A 357 20.07 8.19 6.18
C VAL A 357 18.61 8.33 6.66
N GLU A 358 18.36 9.02 7.79
CA GLU A 358 17.01 9.31 8.30
C GLU A 358 16.57 10.77 8.06
N GLN A 359 17.46 11.64 7.56
CA GLN A 359 17.16 13.05 7.30
C GLN A 359 17.00 13.38 5.82
N SER A 360 17.63 12.61 4.92
CA SER A 360 17.55 12.81 3.48
C SER A 360 16.89 11.61 2.80
N PRO A 361 15.67 11.78 2.23
CA PRO A 361 14.99 10.72 1.48
C PRO A 361 15.85 10.12 0.37
N LYS A 362 16.55 10.99 -0.38
CA LYS A 362 17.48 10.57 -1.43
C LYS A 362 18.59 9.69 -0.88
N VAL A 363 19.26 10.10 0.20
CA VAL A 363 20.35 9.30 0.80
C VAL A 363 19.82 7.97 1.32
N ALA A 364 18.65 7.95 1.95
CA ALA A 364 18.00 6.73 2.39
C ALA A 364 17.82 5.74 1.21
N TRP A 365 17.23 6.20 0.11
CA TRP A 365 17.10 5.39 -1.10
C TRP A 365 18.45 4.98 -1.70
N GLN A 366 19.43 5.88 -1.75
CA GLN A 366 20.77 5.57 -2.25
C GLN A 366 21.43 4.44 -1.45
N THR A 367 21.29 4.42 -0.12
CA THR A 367 21.84 3.33 0.70
C THR A 367 21.13 1.99 0.44
N ALA A 368 19.82 2.00 0.21
CA ALA A 368 19.07 0.79 -0.13
C ALA A 368 19.44 0.25 -1.52
N LEU A 369 19.60 1.15 -2.51
CA LEU A 369 20.05 0.79 -3.85
C LEU A 369 21.51 0.32 -3.85
N TRP A 370 22.39 0.95 -3.06
CA TRP A 370 23.76 0.47 -2.86
C TRP A 370 23.76 -0.99 -2.40
N PHE A 371 22.97 -1.33 -1.38
CA PHE A 371 22.88 -2.70 -0.90
C PHE A 371 22.37 -3.63 -2.02
N TRP A 372 21.24 -3.28 -2.63
CA TRP A 372 20.59 -4.07 -3.68
C TRP A 372 21.51 -4.37 -4.87
N MET A 373 22.29 -3.37 -5.29
CA MET A 373 23.12 -3.42 -6.49
C MET A 373 24.49 -4.03 -6.25
N THR A 374 25.00 -4.03 -5.01
CA THR A 374 26.43 -4.34 -4.78
C THR A 374 26.69 -5.37 -3.69
N GLN A 375 25.75 -5.63 -2.78
CA GLN A 375 26.00 -6.47 -1.61
C GLN A 375 25.36 -7.85 -1.77
N SER A 376 26.13 -8.91 -1.53
CA SER A 376 25.61 -10.28 -1.49
C SER A 376 24.91 -10.61 -0.16
N GLY A 377 25.14 -9.82 0.88
CA GLY A 377 24.60 -10.04 2.22
C GLY A 377 24.76 -11.49 2.69
N ALA A 378 23.66 -12.13 3.10
CA ALA A 378 23.65 -13.54 3.51
C ALA A 378 23.51 -14.54 2.33
N GLY A 379 23.38 -14.04 1.11
CA GLY A 379 23.25 -14.82 -0.11
C GLY A 379 24.56 -14.96 -0.88
N TYR A 380 24.44 -15.32 -2.15
CA TYR A 380 25.59 -15.63 -3.01
C TYR A 380 26.01 -14.48 -3.92
N ARG A 381 25.13 -13.49 -4.12
CA ARG A 381 25.31 -12.39 -5.10
C ARG A 381 24.34 -11.23 -4.81
N PRO A 382 24.58 -10.03 -5.38
CA PRO A 382 23.66 -8.91 -5.29
C PRO A 382 22.23 -9.25 -5.73
N ALA A 383 21.25 -8.58 -5.11
CA ALA A 383 19.84 -8.78 -5.43
C ALA A 383 19.51 -8.38 -6.88
N HIS A 384 20.18 -7.35 -7.42
CA HIS A 384 20.15 -7.02 -8.85
C HIS A 384 20.45 -8.25 -9.72
N ASP A 385 21.60 -8.89 -9.48
CA ASP A 385 22.08 -10.05 -10.24
C ASP A 385 21.12 -11.24 -10.14
N ASN A 386 20.46 -11.41 -9.00
CA ASN A 386 19.46 -12.47 -8.81
C ASN A 386 18.25 -12.29 -9.73
N ILE A 387 17.80 -11.06 -9.93
CA ILE A 387 16.67 -10.78 -10.81
C ILE A 387 17.10 -10.79 -12.28
N VAL A 388 18.14 -10.04 -12.65
CA VAL A 388 18.52 -9.88 -14.06
C VAL A 388 19.01 -11.16 -14.72
N ASN A 389 19.57 -12.08 -13.94
CA ASN A 389 20.02 -13.40 -14.42
C ASN A 389 18.99 -14.51 -14.13
N ASN A 390 17.76 -14.15 -13.74
CA ASN A 390 16.64 -15.08 -13.56
C ASN A 390 16.88 -16.20 -12.51
N TYR A 391 17.64 -15.90 -11.45
CA TYR A 391 17.76 -16.79 -10.28
C TYR A 391 16.49 -16.77 -9.42
N GLY A 392 15.77 -15.65 -9.41
CA GLY A 392 14.43 -15.53 -8.84
C GLY A 392 14.34 -14.61 -7.61
N PHE A 393 13.11 -14.25 -7.25
CA PHE A 393 12.84 -13.35 -6.13
C PHE A 393 13.31 -13.94 -4.79
N GLY A 394 13.22 -15.25 -4.60
CA GLY A 394 13.67 -15.92 -3.38
C GLY A 394 15.17 -15.71 -3.07
N GLU A 395 16.02 -15.60 -4.08
CA GLU A 395 17.44 -15.32 -3.87
C GLU A 395 17.70 -13.87 -3.45
N THR A 396 16.78 -12.93 -3.73
CA THR A 396 16.83 -11.58 -3.16
C THR A 396 16.52 -11.59 -1.66
N ILE A 397 15.56 -12.42 -1.24
CA ILE A 397 15.26 -12.66 0.18
C ILE A 397 16.49 -13.26 0.87
N ARG A 398 17.14 -14.23 0.21
CA ARG A 398 18.38 -14.84 0.71
C ARG A 398 19.50 -13.82 0.89
N THR A 399 19.68 -12.93 -0.08
CA THR A 399 20.66 -11.84 -0.02
C THR A 399 20.43 -10.95 1.19
N ILE A 400 19.18 -10.56 1.44
CA ILE A 400 18.83 -9.59 2.48
C ILE A 400 18.86 -10.22 3.88
N ASN A 401 18.22 -11.37 4.08
CA ASN A 401 18.09 -11.97 5.41
C ASN A 401 18.06 -13.50 5.39
N GLY A 402 18.74 -14.12 4.41
CA GLY A 402 18.67 -15.56 4.18
C GLY A 402 19.14 -16.43 5.33
N ALA A 403 20.08 -15.95 6.14
CA ALA A 403 20.55 -16.66 7.32
C ALA A 403 19.45 -16.87 8.38
N LYS A 404 18.40 -16.04 8.38
CA LYS A 404 17.27 -16.12 9.33
C LYS A 404 15.99 -16.65 8.69
N GLU A 405 15.76 -16.35 7.41
CA GLU A 405 14.46 -16.59 6.78
C GLU A 405 14.41 -17.83 5.88
N CYS A 406 15.47 -18.08 5.09
CA CYS A 406 15.45 -19.13 4.08
C CYS A 406 15.66 -20.54 4.66
N ASN A 407 15.46 -21.56 3.82
CA ASN A 407 15.61 -22.98 4.11
C ASN A 407 14.75 -23.44 5.31
N GLY A 408 13.56 -22.84 5.44
CA GLY A 408 12.64 -23.11 6.54
C GLY A 408 12.92 -22.33 7.83
N GLY A 409 13.86 -21.38 7.83
CA GLY A 409 14.18 -20.57 9.01
C GLY A 409 13.02 -19.70 9.48
N ASN A 410 12.34 -19.02 8.55
CA ASN A 410 11.12 -18.27 8.85
C ASN A 410 10.15 -18.20 7.65
N PRO A 411 9.38 -19.27 7.41
CA PRO A 411 8.46 -19.34 6.26
C PRO A 411 7.42 -18.21 6.23
N ALA A 412 7.00 -17.69 7.39
CA ALA A 412 6.03 -16.61 7.47
C ALA A 412 6.57 -15.28 6.93
N GLN A 413 7.82 -14.95 7.22
CA GLN A 413 8.45 -13.71 6.71
C GLN A 413 8.74 -13.83 5.21
N VAL A 414 9.23 -14.99 4.75
CA VAL A 414 9.39 -15.26 3.31
C VAL A 414 8.04 -15.09 2.58
N GLN A 415 6.96 -15.65 3.12
CA GLN A 415 5.64 -15.53 2.51
C GLN A 415 5.13 -14.08 2.52
N SER A 416 5.41 -13.30 3.57
CA SER A 416 5.08 -11.87 3.63
C SER A 416 5.76 -11.10 2.48
N ARG A 417 7.06 -11.32 2.24
CA ARG A 417 7.79 -10.71 1.12
C ARG A 417 7.20 -11.12 -0.23
N ILE A 418 6.86 -12.40 -0.41
CA ILE A 418 6.24 -12.92 -1.64
C ILE A 418 4.88 -12.26 -1.89
N ASN A 419 4.05 -12.12 -0.86
CA ASN A 419 2.74 -11.48 -0.98
C ASN A 419 2.88 -10.03 -1.42
N GLU A 420 3.81 -9.29 -0.83
CA GLU A 420 4.08 -7.90 -1.18
C GLU A 420 4.62 -7.76 -2.60
N TYR A 421 5.55 -8.62 -3.00
CA TYR A 421 6.08 -8.69 -4.36
C TYR A 421 4.98 -8.92 -5.41
N ASN A 422 4.11 -9.90 -5.18
CA ASN A 422 3.00 -10.18 -6.07
C ASN A 422 2.00 -9.01 -6.15
N ARG A 423 1.71 -8.35 -5.02
CA ARG A 423 0.83 -7.17 -4.97
C ARG A 423 1.41 -6.01 -5.79
N ILE A 424 2.70 -5.72 -5.64
CA ILE A 424 3.36 -4.64 -6.39
C ILE A 424 3.39 -4.95 -7.89
N LEU A 425 3.68 -6.19 -8.27
CA LEU A 425 3.64 -6.63 -9.68
C LEU A 425 2.26 -6.43 -10.31
N GLN A 426 1.18 -6.72 -9.58
CA GLN A 426 -0.18 -6.47 -10.06
C GLN A 426 -0.42 -4.98 -10.34
N ILE A 427 0.04 -4.08 -9.46
CA ILE A 427 -0.11 -2.63 -9.61
C ILE A 427 0.63 -2.11 -10.85
N ILE A 428 1.84 -2.63 -11.11
CA ILE A 428 2.67 -2.15 -12.24
C ILE A 428 2.47 -2.94 -13.53
N GLY A 429 1.64 -3.99 -13.52
CA GLY A 429 1.47 -4.89 -14.67
C GLY A 429 2.75 -5.64 -15.03
N GLY A 430 3.41 -6.21 -14.01
CA GLY A 430 4.58 -7.07 -14.13
C GLY A 430 4.26 -8.55 -13.90
N THR A 431 5.24 -9.42 -14.10
CA THR A 431 5.15 -10.87 -13.88
C THR A 431 6.24 -11.35 -12.91
N ALA A 432 5.92 -12.32 -12.06
CA ALA A 432 6.77 -12.72 -10.93
C ALA A 432 8.01 -13.56 -11.30
N GLY A 433 7.96 -14.29 -12.42
CA GLY A 433 8.99 -15.28 -12.74
C GLY A 433 8.93 -16.52 -11.87
N ASN A 434 9.98 -17.31 -11.93
CA ASN A 434 10.13 -18.54 -11.16
C ASN A 434 10.90 -18.29 -9.84
N ASN A 435 10.94 -19.30 -8.97
CA ASN A 435 11.74 -19.31 -7.74
C ASN A 435 11.49 -18.09 -6.84
N VAL A 436 10.22 -17.86 -6.50
CA VAL A 436 9.83 -16.70 -5.68
C VAL A 436 10.12 -16.87 -4.19
N GLY A 437 10.35 -18.11 -3.72
CA GLY A 437 10.69 -18.39 -2.33
C GLY A 437 12.12 -18.89 -2.15
N CYS A 438 12.56 -18.84 -0.91
CA CYS A 438 13.71 -19.53 -0.36
C CYS A 438 13.27 -20.15 0.99
#